data_AF-A0A538CXM6-F1
#
_entry.id   AF-A0A538CXM6-F1
#
_cell.length_a   1.000
_cell.length_b   1.000
_cell.length_c   1.000
_cell.angle_alpha   90.00
_cell.angle_beta   90.00
_cell.angle_gamma   90.00
#
_symmetry.space_group_name_H-M   'P 1'
#
loop_
_entity.id
_entity.type
_entity.pdbx_description
1 polymer ?
#
loop_
_entity_poly.entity_id
_entity_poly.type
_entity_poly.pdbx_seq_one_letter_code
_entity_poly.pdbx_strand_id
1 'polypeptide(L)'
;MTGWGHDPSRRHGPRLSDLRGGKVVLYFYPKANTPGCTTQACGVRDHLPDYTKAGVTVLGVSPDPVKAVKKFHDGQMLNFTLLADEDHAVCDAYGIWAEKSMYGRTYWGAQRSTFVIGEDGVVAHVIEKVSPKTHDEEVLAAL
;
A
#
# COMPACT_ATOMS: atom_id res chain seq x y z
N MET A 1 3.37 5.98 -38.46
CA MET A 1 4.22 4.90 -37.91
C MET A 1 4.91 5.48 -36.70
N THR A 2 4.73 5.04 -35.46
CA THR A 2 4.32 3.74 -34.91
C THR A 2 3.21 3.95 -33.89
N GLY A 3 2.07 3.29 -34.10
CA GLY A 3 0.98 3.26 -33.15
C GLY A 3 1.42 2.53 -31.88
N TRP A 4 1.21 3.16 -30.73
CA TRP A 4 1.27 2.48 -29.45
C TRP A 4 0.01 1.62 -29.34
N GLY A 5 0.19 0.32 -29.51
CA GLY A 5 -0.86 -0.66 -29.30
C GLY A 5 -1.28 -0.63 -27.84
N HIS A 6 -2.47 -0.12 -27.57
CA HIS A 6 -3.15 -0.37 -26.31
C HIS A 6 -3.62 -1.82 -26.36
N ASP A 7 -2.95 -2.70 -25.62
CA ASP A 7 -3.38 -4.08 -25.41
C ASP A 7 -4.42 -4.09 -24.27
N PRO A 8 -5.72 -4.27 -24.57
CA PRO A 8 -6.78 -4.28 -23.56
C PRO A 8 -6.75 -5.52 -22.67
N SER A 9 -5.85 -6.49 -22.89
CA SER A 9 -5.70 -7.69 -22.07
C SER A 9 -4.86 -7.49 -20.81
N ARG A 10 -4.08 -6.39 -20.72
CA ARG A 10 -3.41 -5.98 -19.49
C ARG A 10 -4.31 -5.06 -18.68
N ARG A 11 -4.99 -5.60 -17.66
CA ARG A 11 -5.55 -4.74 -16.59
C ARG A 11 -4.36 -4.09 -15.87
N HIS A 12 -4.04 -2.87 -16.25
CA HIS A 12 -3.11 -2.04 -15.51
C HIS A 12 -3.82 -1.61 -14.21
N GLY A 13 -3.15 -1.80 -13.06
CA GLY A 13 -3.61 -1.25 -11.79
C GLY A 13 -3.70 0.28 -11.82
N PRO A 14 -4.28 0.93 -10.79
CA PRO A 14 -4.38 2.38 -10.75
C PRO A 14 -2.99 3.02 -10.82
N ARG A 15 -2.85 4.09 -11.61
CA ARG A 15 -1.65 4.92 -11.60
C ARG A 15 -1.88 6.08 -10.63
N LEU A 16 -0.86 6.47 -9.87
CA LEU A 16 -0.98 7.64 -8.97
C LEU A 16 -1.32 8.94 -9.72
N SER A 17 -0.95 9.04 -11.01
CA SER A 17 -1.35 10.16 -11.86
C SER A 17 -2.86 10.27 -12.05
N ASP A 18 -3.56 9.13 -12.03
CA ASP A 18 -4.99 9.04 -12.26
C ASP A 18 -5.79 9.45 -11.00
N LEU A 19 -5.10 9.58 -9.86
CA LEU A 19 -5.67 9.97 -8.56
C LEU A 19 -5.37 11.43 -8.19
N ARG A 20 -4.81 12.22 -9.12
CA ARG A 20 -4.59 13.66 -8.93
C ARG A 20 -5.91 14.39 -8.62
N GLY A 21 -5.85 15.42 -7.80
CA GLY A 21 -7.03 16.13 -7.30
C GLY A 21 -7.68 15.48 -6.07
N GLY A 22 -7.14 14.35 -5.59
CA GLY A 22 -7.50 13.74 -4.31
C GLY A 22 -6.25 13.35 -3.51
N LYS A 23 -6.36 13.31 -2.18
CA LYS A 23 -5.29 12.81 -1.32
C LYS A 23 -5.22 11.28 -1.41
N VAL A 24 -4.01 10.73 -1.30
CA VAL A 24 -3.77 9.28 -1.30
C VAL A 24 -2.97 8.88 -0.07
N VAL A 25 -3.45 7.88 0.67
CA VAL A 25 -2.66 7.15 1.65
C VAL A 25 -2.15 5.88 0.98
N LEU A 26 -0.84 5.81 0.78
CA LEU A 26 -0.16 4.64 0.23
C LEU A 26 0.61 3.95 1.34
N TYR A 27 0.12 2.81 1.83
CA TYR A 27 0.79 2.05 2.88
C TYR A 27 1.42 0.76 2.36
N PHE A 28 2.66 0.52 2.74
CA PHE A 28 3.43 -0.67 2.41
C PHE A 28 3.37 -1.66 3.57
N TYR A 29 3.11 -2.94 3.26
CA TYR A 29 3.10 -4.01 4.25
C TYR A 29 4.00 -5.18 3.81
N PRO A 30 4.73 -5.84 4.73
CA PRO A 30 5.74 -6.84 4.35
C PRO A 30 5.20 -8.10 3.66
N LYS A 31 4.04 -8.61 4.12
CA LYS A 31 3.53 -9.91 3.68
C LYS A 31 2.06 -10.12 4.01
N ALA A 32 1.28 -10.48 3.01
CA ALA A 32 -0.14 -10.83 3.13
C ALA A 32 -0.37 -12.01 4.10
N ASN A 33 -1.53 -12.04 4.75
CA ASN A 33 -1.95 -13.08 5.70
C ASN A 33 -1.01 -13.30 6.91
N THR A 34 -0.18 -12.32 7.28
CA THR A 34 0.59 -12.36 8.52
C THR A 34 -0.10 -11.56 9.62
N PRO A 35 0.01 -11.93 10.91
CA PRO A 35 -0.78 -11.30 11.98
C PRO A 35 -0.71 -9.77 12.00
N GLY A 36 0.49 -9.20 11.90
CA GLY A 36 0.66 -7.75 11.86
C GLY A 36 0.06 -7.09 10.61
N CYS A 37 0.17 -7.71 9.42
CA CYS A 37 -0.43 -7.13 8.22
C CYS A 37 -1.96 -7.28 8.20
N THR A 38 -2.48 -8.36 8.77
CA THR A 38 -3.91 -8.53 9.01
C THR A 38 -4.45 -7.47 9.97
N THR A 39 -3.77 -7.22 11.09
CA THR A 39 -4.16 -6.14 12.02
C THR A 39 -4.23 -4.79 11.31
N GLN A 40 -3.19 -4.43 10.56
CA GLN A 40 -3.16 -3.16 9.82
C GLN A 40 -4.30 -3.06 8.79
N ALA A 41 -4.46 -4.09 7.94
CA ALA A 41 -5.45 -4.05 6.87
C ALA A 41 -6.90 -4.02 7.42
N CYS A 42 -7.17 -4.76 8.50
CA CYS A 42 -8.47 -4.70 9.17
C CYS A 42 -8.72 -3.34 9.82
N GLY A 43 -7.69 -2.71 10.41
CA GLY A 43 -7.79 -1.34 10.94
C GLY A 43 -8.22 -0.35 9.86
N VAL A 44 -7.56 -0.37 8.69
CA VAL A 44 -7.93 0.46 7.53
C VAL A 44 -9.35 0.15 7.05
N ARG A 45 -9.73 -1.13 6.97
CA ARG A 45 -11.08 -1.54 6.57
C ARG A 45 -12.14 -0.93 7.48
N ASP A 46 -11.90 -0.99 8.79
CA ASP A 46 -12.84 -0.54 9.81
C ASP A 46 -12.92 1.00 9.88
N HIS A 47 -11.83 1.71 9.56
CA HIS A 47 -11.75 3.18 9.50
C HIS A 47 -11.93 3.77 8.10
N LEU A 48 -12.25 2.97 7.07
CA LEU A 48 -12.48 3.47 5.70
C LEU A 48 -13.50 4.64 5.64
N PRO A 49 -14.58 4.66 6.45
CA PRO A 49 -15.48 5.82 6.52
C PRO A 49 -14.78 7.12 6.93
N ASP A 50 -13.80 7.06 7.83
CA ASP A 50 -13.05 8.24 8.28
C ASP A 50 -12.11 8.76 7.20
N TYR A 51 -11.40 7.86 6.51
CA TYR A 51 -10.60 8.21 5.32
C TYR A 51 -11.45 8.82 4.21
N THR A 52 -12.63 8.25 3.97
CA THR A 52 -13.58 8.75 2.95
C THR A 52 -14.06 10.16 3.32
N LYS A 53 -14.39 10.38 4.60
CA LYS A 53 -14.79 11.70 5.12
C LYS A 53 -13.66 12.73 5.00
N ALA A 54 -12.41 12.29 5.13
CA ALA A 54 -11.22 13.12 4.91
C ALA A 54 -10.88 13.34 3.43
N GLY A 55 -11.64 12.78 2.49
CA GLY A 55 -11.39 12.91 1.05
C GLY A 55 -10.16 12.13 0.56
N VAL A 56 -9.83 11.02 1.23
CA VAL A 56 -8.59 10.28 1.01
C VAL A 56 -8.87 8.89 0.42
N THR A 57 -8.13 8.54 -0.63
CA THR A 57 -8.09 7.17 -1.15
C THR A 57 -6.99 6.38 -0.47
N VAL A 58 -7.31 5.20 0.08
CA VAL A 58 -6.31 4.32 0.71
C VAL A 58 -5.93 3.17 -0.22
N LEU A 59 -4.62 2.96 -0.41
CA LEU A 59 -4.04 1.87 -1.18
C LEU A 59 -3.00 1.11 -0.34
N GLY A 60 -3.15 -0.20 -0.24
CA GLY A 60 -2.15 -1.07 0.36
C GLY A 60 -1.25 -1.72 -0.68
N VAL A 61 0.06 -1.83 -0.42
CA VAL A 61 1.04 -2.42 -1.35
C VAL A 61 1.90 -3.47 -0.65
N SER A 62 2.10 -4.63 -1.28
CA SER A 62 3.10 -5.60 -0.83
C SER A 62 3.78 -6.31 -2.00
N PRO A 63 4.97 -6.90 -1.78
CA PRO A 63 5.68 -7.67 -2.79
C PRO A 63 5.07 -9.07 -3.02
N ASP A 64 3.88 -9.35 -2.48
CA ASP A 64 3.23 -10.64 -2.66
C ASP A 64 2.65 -10.78 -4.07
N PRO A 65 2.61 -12.00 -4.63
CA PRO A 65 1.93 -12.25 -5.90
C PRO A 65 0.47 -11.82 -5.90
N VAL A 66 -0.07 -11.42 -7.05
CA VAL A 66 -1.47 -11.00 -7.24
C VAL A 66 -2.44 -12.02 -6.63
N LYS A 67 -2.18 -13.32 -6.79
CA LYS A 67 -3.01 -14.40 -6.22
C LYS A 67 -3.04 -14.37 -4.68
N ALA A 68 -1.92 -14.07 -4.05
CA ALA A 68 -1.82 -14.00 -2.59
C ALA A 68 -2.48 -12.72 -2.05
N VAL A 69 -2.28 -11.58 -2.73
CA VAL A 69 -2.96 -10.31 -2.42
C VAL A 69 -4.48 -10.47 -2.54
N LYS A 70 -4.97 -11.06 -3.64
CA LYS A 70 -6.40 -11.33 -3.83
C LYS A 70 -6.98 -12.22 -2.72
N LYS A 71 -6.30 -13.33 -2.39
CA LYS A 71 -6.73 -14.24 -1.33
C LYS A 71 -6.82 -13.53 0.03
N PHE A 72 -5.86 -12.66 0.32
CA PHE A 72 -5.84 -11.88 1.57
C PHE A 72 -6.96 -10.85 1.62
N HIS A 73 -7.14 -10.08 0.53
CA HIS A 73 -8.22 -9.13 0.37
C HIS A 73 -9.59 -9.78 0.62
N ASP A 74 -9.87 -10.87 -0.10
CA ASP A 74 -11.15 -11.58 0.02
C ASP A 74 -11.31 -12.21 1.40
N GLY A 75 -10.25 -12.83 1.93
CA GLY A 75 -10.27 -13.53 3.21
C GLY A 75 -10.45 -12.61 4.43
N GLN A 76 -10.08 -11.33 4.33
CA GLN A 76 -10.30 -10.33 5.38
C GLN A 76 -11.49 -9.39 5.08
N MET A 77 -12.23 -9.64 3.99
CA MET A 77 -13.35 -8.81 3.54
C MET A 77 -12.95 -7.33 3.45
N LEU A 78 -11.77 -7.06 2.88
CA LEU A 78 -11.30 -5.69 2.73
C LEU A 78 -12.21 -4.94 1.75
N ASN A 79 -12.43 -3.66 2.04
CA ASN A 79 -13.31 -2.75 1.31
C ASN A 79 -12.51 -1.64 0.59
N PHE A 80 -11.21 -1.85 0.40
CA PHE A 80 -10.28 -0.93 -0.26
C PHE A 80 -9.27 -1.70 -1.10
N THR A 81 -8.55 -1.01 -1.99
CA THR A 81 -7.68 -1.66 -2.97
C THR A 81 -6.33 -2.07 -2.37
N LEU A 82 -5.92 -3.31 -2.65
CA LEU A 82 -4.55 -3.77 -2.46
C LEU A 82 -3.85 -3.98 -3.82
N LEU A 83 -2.56 -3.67 -3.87
CA LEU A 83 -1.70 -3.77 -5.04
C LEU A 83 -0.58 -4.79 -4.79
N ALA A 84 -0.30 -5.61 -5.81
CA ALA A 84 0.82 -6.54 -5.84
C ALA A 84 2.01 -5.88 -6.55
N ASP A 85 3.14 -5.80 -5.87
CA ASP A 85 4.41 -5.26 -6.34
C ASP A 85 5.42 -6.41 -6.50
N GLU A 86 5.09 -7.39 -7.36
CA GLU A 86 5.81 -8.68 -7.43
C GLU A 86 7.30 -8.54 -7.77
N ASP A 87 7.67 -7.49 -8.50
CA ASP A 87 9.05 -7.16 -8.89
C ASP A 87 9.68 -6.09 -7.98
N HIS A 88 9.04 -5.77 -6.84
CA HIS A 88 9.46 -4.78 -5.84
C HIS A 88 9.78 -3.38 -6.38
N ALA A 89 9.40 -3.05 -7.60
CA ALA A 89 9.77 -1.79 -8.24
C ALA A 89 9.15 -0.57 -7.52
N VAL A 90 7.93 -0.71 -6.98
CA VAL A 90 7.30 0.35 -6.19
C VAL A 90 7.97 0.46 -4.82
N CYS A 91 8.29 -0.67 -4.17
CA CYS A 91 9.06 -0.69 -2.92
C CYS A 91 10.42 0.00 -3.06
N ASP A 92 11.13 -0.23 -4.17
CA ASP A 92 12.40 0.43 -4.49
C ASP A 92 12.24 1.93 -4.73
N ALA A 93 11.22 2.33 -5.51
CA ALA A 93 10.95 3.74 -5.80
C ALA A 93 10.65 4.57 -4.54
N TYR A 94 10.08 3.94 -3.51
CA TYR A 94 9.81 4.56 -2.21
C TYR A 94 10.92 4.33 -1.19
N GLY A 95 12.00 3.61 -1.54
CA GLY A 95 13.14 3.37 -0.66
C GLY A 95 12.85 2.47 0.54
N ILE A 96 11.81 1.63 0.46
CA ILE A 96 11.36 0.78 1.57
C ILE A 96 11.73 -0.70 1.41
N TRP A 97 12.34 -1.08 0.28
CA TRP A 97 12.92 -2.41 0.11
C TRP A 97 14.24 -2.50 0.88
N ALA A 98 14.25 -3.29 1.96
CA ALA A 98 15.38 -3.32 2.89
C ALA A 98 15.81 -4.75 3.24
N GLU A 99 17.12 -4.91 3.42
CA GLU A 99 17.70 -6.11 4.02
C GLU A 99 17.37 -6.16 5.53
N LYS A 100 16.90 -7.31 5.98
CA LYS A 100 16.59 -7.59 7.38
C LYS A 100 17.44 -8.77 7.82
N SER A 101 18.06 -8.65 8.97
CA SER A 101 18.83 -9.74 9.59
C SER A 101 18.06 -10.28 10.80
N MET A 102 17.81 -11.59 10.82
CA MET A 102 17.16 -12.24 11.94
C MET A 102 17.81 -13.60 12.18
N TYR A 103 18.31 -13.82 13.40
CA TYR A 103 19.03 -15.05 13.79
C TYR A 103 20.15 -15.46 12.82
N GLY A 104 20.94 -14.49 12.35
CA GLY A 104 22.05 -14.73 11.43
C GLY A 104 21.66 -15.04 9.98
N ARG A 105 20.37 -14.94 9.63
CA ARG A 105 19.87 -15.03 8.25
C ARG A 105 19.47 -13.66 7.76
N THR A 106 19.95 -13.29 6.58
CA THR A 106 19.50 -12.08 5.88
C THR A 106 18.36 -12.43 4.94
N TYR A 107 17.38 -11.54 4.86
CA TYR A 107 16.29 -11.62 3.91
C TYR A 107 15.87 -10.20 3.52
N TRP A 108 15.46 -10.02 2.28
CA TRP A 108 14.94 -8.75 1.80
C TRP A 108 13.41 -8.71 1.97
N GLY A 109 12.88 -7.52 2.25
CA GLY A 109 11.45 -7.34 2.37
C GLY A 109 11.07 -5.89 2.54
N ALA A 110 9.84 -5.55 2.14
CA ALA A 110 9.27 -4.23 2.37
C ALA A 110 9.30 -3.86 3.86
N GLN A 111 9.79 -2.67 4.19
CA GLN A 111 9.62 -2.05 5.49
C GLN A 111 8.20 -1.50 5.59
N ARG A 112 7.49 -1.78 6.69
CA ARG A 112 6.16 -1.24 6.91
C ARG A 112 6.26 0.27 7.06
N SER A 113 5.68 0.99 6.10
CA SER A 113 5.76 2.45 6.01
C SER A 113 4.50 2.98 5.34
N THR A 114 4.12 4.22 5.62
CA THR A 114 2.95 4.87 5.01
C THR A 114 3.32 6.24 4.48
N PHE A 115 2.83 6.57 3.30
CA PHE A 115 3.04 7.85 2.64
C PHE A 115 1.69 8.51 2.46
N VAL A 116 1.53 9.72 3.01
CA VAL A 116 0.40 10.60 2.73
C VAL A 116 0.80 11.48 1.56
N ILE A 117 0.07 11.36 0.47
CA ILE A 117 0.33 12.03 -0.80
C ILE A 117 -0.78 13.07 -1.02
N GLY A 118 -0.38 14.31 -1.24
CA GLY A 118 -1.28 15.43 -1.53
C GLY A 118 -1.96 15.33 -2.89
N GLU A 119 -2.91 16.22 -3.14
CA GLU A 119 -3.70 16.28 -4.38
C GLU A 119 -2.85 16.59 -5.62
N ASP A 120 -1.73 17.28 -5.44
CA ASP A 120 -0.70 17.56 -6.45
C ASP A 120 0.24 16.36 -6.69
N GLY A 121 0.09 15.31 -5.88
CA GLY A 121 0.89 14.10 -5.87
C GLY A 121 2.24 14.22 -5.20
N VAL A 122 2.46 15.23 -4.39
CA VAL A 122 3.66 15.37 -3.57
C VAL A 122 3.46 14.61 -2.27
N VAL A 123 4.48 13.89 -1.80
CA VAL A 123 4.45 13.27 -0.47
C VAL A 123 4.44 14.38 0.59
N ALA A 124 3.34 14.49 1.32
CA ALA A 124 3.15 15.48 2.38
C ALA A 124 3.62 14.96 3.75
N HIS A 125 3.51 13.64 3.99
CA HIS A 125 3.93 13.02 5.24
C HIS A 125 4.40 11.58 5.03
N VAL A 126 5.34 11.12 5.87
CA VAL A 126 5.86 9.75 5.87
C VAL A 126 5.86 9.21 7.30
N ILE A 127 5.27 8.04 7.47
CA ILE A 127 5.25 7.31 8.74
C ILE A 127 6.03 6.01 8.55
N GLU A 128 7.26 5.99 9.05
CA GLU A 128 8.15 4.83 8.96
C GLU A 128 7.99 3.89 10.16
N LYS A 129 8.19 2.58 9.94
CA LYS A 129 8.21 1.56 11.02
C LYS A 129 6.97 1.57 11.91
N VAL A 130 5.83 1.96 11.33
CA VAL A 130 4.55 2.08 12.03
C VAL A 130 4.14 0.77 12.68
N SER A 131 3.54 0.86 13.87
CA SER A 131 2.93 -0.30 14.51
C SER A 131 1.59 -0.63 13.83
N PRO A 132 1.32 -1.89 13.49
CA PRO A 132 0.01 -2.26 12.92
C PRO A 132 -1.20 -1.87 13.75
N LYS A 133 -1.05 -1.79 15.08
CA LYS A 133 -2.17 -1.55 16.00
C LYS A 133 -2.59 -0.09 16.06
N THR A 134 -1.66 0.82 15.81
CA THR A 134 -1.85 2.28 15.93
C THR A 134 -1.83 2.96 14.56
N HIS A 135 -1.73 2.18 13.48
CA HIS A 135 -1.52 2.68 12.13
C HIS A 135 -2.58 3.71 11.70
N ASP A 136 -3.87 3.39 11.84
CA ASP A 136 -4.94 4.30 11.43
C ASP A 136 -4.99 5.57 12.29
N GLU A 137 -4.72 5.47 13.58
CA GLU A 137 -4.66 6.64 14.48
C GLU A 137 -3.56 7.60 14.04
N GLU A 138 -2.37 7.07 13.73
CA GLU A 138 -1.23 7.86 13.26
C GLU A 138 -1.47 8.47 11.88
N VAL A 139 -2.08 7.72 10.95
CA VAL A 139 -2.39 8.24 9.62
C VAL A 139 -3.47 9.31 9.69
N LEU A 140 -4.59 9.06 10.36
CA LEU A 140 -5.70 10.01 10.45
C LEU A 140 -5.27 11.32 11.14
N ALA A 141 -4.35 11.26 12.09
CA ALA A 141 -3.76 12.45 12.72
C ALA A 141 -2.87 13.28 11.76
N ALA A 142 -2.40 12.69 10.66
CA ALA A 142 -1.52 13.32 9.68
C ALA A 142 -2.22 13.80 8.39
N LEU A 143 -3.54 13.61 8.25
CA LEU A 143 -4.33 14.02 7.08
C LEU A 143 -4.74 15.49 7.10
#